data_AF-A0A1Y1MP39-F1
#
_entry.id   AF-A0A1Y1MP39-F1
#
_cell.length_a   1.000
_cell.length_b   1.000
_cell.length_c   1.000
_cell.angle_alpha   90.00
_cell.angle_beta   90.00
_cell.angle_gamma   90.00
#
_symmetry.space_group_name_H-M   'P 1'
#
loop_
_entity.id
_entity.type
_entity.pdbx_description
1 polymer ?
#
loop_
_entity_poly.entity_id
_entity_poly.type
_entity_poly.pdbx_seq_one_letter_code
_entity_poly.pdbx_strand_id
1 'polypeptide(L)'
;LVADVKRKFRQLIDVWEFERGTVPGLKQWEDVLGSQWRPLIMSHVLPSMGRYLRANFRVDPADQELYLPILTGVMRWNRMLGDAIIAEVLVQDVFPMWYDKLQEWLALGEADLQEVAEWYSWWRGVLLKDMVNVKTVRVELDKGMQIMNIV
;
A
#
# COMPACT_ATOMS: atom_id res chain seq x y z
N LEU A 1 30.33 -6.12 -12.79
CA LEU A 1 30.10 -5.14 -11.71
C LEU A 1 28.67 -4.57 -11.71
N VAL A 2 28.27 -3.66 -12.63
CA VAL A 2 26.91 -3.08 -12.63
C VAL A 2 25.81 -4.15 -12.81
N ALA A 3 26.03 -5.13 -13.70
CA ALA A 3 25.11 -6.25 -13.89
C ALA A 3 24.97 -7.12 -12.62
N ASP A 4 26.06 -7.36 -11.90
CA ASP A 4 26.06 -8.12 -10.65
C ASP A 4 25.33 -7.39 -9.53
N VAL A 5 25.52 -6.07 -9.44
CA VAL A 5 24.77 -5.21 -8.51
C VAL A 5 23.28 -5.27 -8.80
N LYS A 6 22.87 -5.11 -10.06
CA LYS A 6 21.46 -5.25 -10.47
C LYS A 6 20.91 -6.64 -10.13
N ARG A 7 21.68 -7.71 -10.35
CA ARG A 7 21.28 -9.08 -9.99
C ARG A 7 21.06 -9.22 -8.48
N LYS A 8 22.02 -8.79 -7.66
CA LYS A 8 21.92 -8.85 -6.19
C LYS A 8 20.79 -7.98 -5.66
N PHE A 9 20.58 -6.80 -6.23
CA PHE A 9 19.44 -5.94 -5.90
C PHE A 9 18.11 -6.66 -6.11
N ARG A 10 17.92 -7.29 -7.28
CA ARG A 10 16.69 -8.02 -7.57
C ARG A 10 16.45 -9.16 -6.59
N GLN A 11 17.48 -9.97 -6.35
CA GLN A 11 17.43 -11.06 -5.38
C GLN A 11 17.05 -10.55 -3.97
N LEU A 12 17.61 -9.42 -3.55
CA LEU A 12 17.28 -8.80 -2.27
C LEU A 12 15.81 -8.36 -2.22
N ILE A 13 15.35 -7.65 -3.24
CA ILE A 13 13.97 -7.14 -3.31
C ILE A 13 12.95 -8.27 -3.42
N ASP A 14 13.27 -9.36 -4.13
CA ASP A 14 12.39 -10.50 -4.30
C ASP A 14 12.07 -11.23 -2.99
N VAL A 15 12.99 -11.20 -2.02
CA VAL A 15 12.82 -11.81 -0.69
C VAL A 15 12.59 -10.79 0.42
N TRP A 16 12.46 -9.51 0.08
CA TRP A 16 12.32 -8.46 1.08
C TRP A 16 10.93 -8.49 1.71
N GLU A 17 10.89 -8.52 3.03
CA GLU A 17 9.67 -8.36 3.81
C GLU A 17 9.37 -6.87 3.98
N PHE A 18 8.41 -6.36 3.21
CA PHE A 18 8.15 -4.91 3.15
C PHE A 18 7.63 -4.32 4.46
N GLU A 19 7.14 -5.14 5.40
CA GLU A 19 6.78 -4.68 6.75
C GLU A 19 7.97 -4.05 7.51
N ARG A 20 9.20 -4.43 7.15
CA ARG A 20 10.44 -3.88 7.70
C ARG A 20 10.69 -2.43 7.25
N GLY A 21 9.91 -1.92 6.30
CA GLY A 21 10.11 -0.60 5.70
C GLY A 21 11.14 -0.62 4.57
N THR A 22 11.86 0.49 4.41
CA THR A 22 12.89 0.62 3.37
C THR A 22 14.11 -0.22 3.70
N VAL A 23 14.73 -0.79 2.66
CA VAL A 23 15.99 -1.51 2.81
C VAL A 23 17.07 -0.52 3.32
N PRO A 24 17.76 -0.82 4.44
CA PRO A 24 18.82 0.05 4.96
C PRO A 24 19.92 0.29 3.92
N GLY A 25 20.33 1.54 3.76
CA GLY A 25 21.36 1.93 2.78
C GLY A 25 20.93 1.85 1.32
N LEU A 26 19.69 1.47 1.01
CA LEU A 26 19.22 1.29 -0.37
C LEU A 26 19.39 2.55 -1.22
N LYS A 27 19.10 3.73 -0.64
CA LYS A 27 19.25 5.01 -1.33
C LYS A 27 20.69 5.31 -1.77
N GLN A 28 21.70 4.78 -1.08
CA GLN A 28 23.12 4.98 -1.45
C GLN A 28 23.45 4.33 -2.81
N TRP A 29 22.65 3.37 -3.25
CA TRP A 29 22.80 2.74 -4.56
C TRP A 29 22.30 3.63 -5.71
N GLU A 30 21.55 4.70 -5.41
CA GLU A 30 21.15 5.70 -6.40
C GLU A 30 22.38 6.36 -7.03
N ASP A 31 23.37 6.74 -6.22
CA ASP A 31 24.62 7.35 -6.68
C ASP A 31 25.44 6.39 -7.56
N VAL A 32 25.39 5.08 -7.25
CA VAL A 32 26.13 4.04 -7.98
C VAL A 32 25.45 3.68 -9.30
N LEU A 33 24.11 3.64 -9.33
CA LEU A 33 23.33 3.21 -10.49
C LEU A 33 22.95 4.38 -11.41
N GLY A 34 22.98 5.61 -10.92
CA GLY A 34 22.66 6.82 -11.67
C GLY A 34 21.34 6.70 -12.41
N SER A 35 21.36 6.91 -13.73
CA SER A 35 20.16 6.84 -14.58
C SER A 35 19.45 5.48 -14.58
N GLN A 36 20.12 4.41 -14.15
CA GLN A 36 19.55 3.06 -14.07
C GLN A 36 18.77 2.83 -12.77
N TRP A 37 18.87 3.71 -11.78
CA TRP A 37 18.21 3.59 -10.48
C TRP A 37 16.69 3.54 -10.62
N ARG A 38 16.10 4.59 -11.18
CA ARG A 38 14.65 4.75 -11.30
C ARG A 38 14.00 3.63 -12.12
N PRO A 39 14.51 3.23 -13.31
CA PRO A 39 13.99 2.07 -14.03
C PRO A 39 14.06 0.77 -13.23
N LEU A 40 15.14 0.53 -12.48
CA LEU A 40 15.31 -0.69 -11.68
C LEU A 40 14.28 -0.76 -10.55
N ILE A 41 14.07 0.35 -9.84
CA ILE A 41 13.04 0.51 -8.81
C ILE A 41 11.66 0.22 -9.40
N MET A 42 11.29 0.90 -10.50
CA MET A 42 9.97 0.76 -11.11
C MET A 42 9.70 -0.66 -11.61
N SER A 43 10.71 -1.34 -12.14
CA SER A 43 10.57 -2.68 -12.72
C SER A 43 10.64 -3.83 -11.72
N HIS A 44 11.17 -3.61 -10.51
CA HIS A 44 11.39 -4.71 -9.55
C HIS A 44 10.83 -4.43 -8.16
N VAL A 45 10.95 -3.22 -7.63
CA VAL A 45 10.44 -2.91 -6.29
C VAL A 45 8.92 -2.86 -6.32
N LEU A 46 8.30 -2.10 -7.22
CA LEU A 46 6.85 -1.94 -7.25
C LEU A 46 6.11 -3.28 -7.48
N PRO A 47 6.51 -4.12 -8.45
CA PRO A 47 5.86 -5.42 -8.61
C PRO A 47 6.03 -6.33 -7.39
N SER A 48 7.17 -6.24 -6.69
CA SER A 48 7.42 -7.04 -5.48
C SER A 48 6.62 -6.54 -4.29
N MET A 49 6.45 -5.21 -4.13
CA MET A 49 5.52 -4.62 -3.15
C MET A 49 4.11 -5.14 -3.35
N GLY A 50 3.60 -5.07 -4.58
CA GLY A 50 2.25 -5.53 -4.90
C GLY A 50 2.07 -7.02 -4.62
N ARG A 51 3.04 -7.86 -5.00
CA ARG A 51 3.02 -9.30 -4.63
C ARG A 51 3.01 -9.49 -3.11
N TYR A 52 3.83 -8.74 -2.38
CA TYR A 52 3.91 -8.84 -0.92
C TYR A 52 2.60 -8.43 -0.25
N LEU A 53 1.98 -7.33 -0.68
CA LEU A 53 0.68 -6.87 -0.18
C LEU A 53 -0.41 -7.93 -0.42
N ARG A 54 -0.55 -8.42 -1.66
CA ARG A 54 -1.58 -9.42 -1.98
C ARG A 54 -1.42 -10.74 -1.21
N ALA A 55 -0.18 -11.10 -0.88
CA ALA A 55 0.11 -12.32 -0.12
C ALA A 55 -0.11 -12.16 1.38
N ASN A 56 0.25 -11.01 1.97
CA ASN A 56 0.41 -10.85 3.41
C ASN A 56 -0.55 -9.84 4.05
N PHE A 57 -1.15 -8.92 3.27
CA PHE A 57 -2.09 -7.93 3.79
C PHE A 57 -3.53 -8.43 3.70
N ARG A 58 -4.31 -8.16 4.74
CA ARG A 58 -5.76 -8.36 4.76
C ARG A 58 -6.45 -7.12 5.31
N VAL A 59 -7.62 -6.83 4.74
CA VAL A 59 -8.54 -5.84 5.27
C VAL A 59 -9.53 -6.58 6.16
N ASP A 60 -9.42 -6.35 7.47
CA ASP A 60 -10.20 -7.06 8.47
C ASP A 60 -10.64 -6.07 9.56
N PRO A 61 -11.91 -5.63 9.58
CA PRO A 61 -12.40 -4.71 10.58
C PRO A 61 -12.30 -5.24 12.01
N ALA A 62 -12.34 -6.56 12.20
CA ALA A 62 -12.28 -7.17 13.53
C ALA A 62 -10.85 -7.28 14.07
N ASP A 63 -9.85 -7.42 13.20
CA ASP A 63 -8.45 -7.64 13.59
C ASP A 63 -7.44 -6.97 12.65
N GLN A 64 -7.65 -5.68 12.37
CA GLN A 64 -6.82 -4.94 11.41
C GLN A 64 -5.37 -4.79 11.87
N GLU A 65 -5.13 -4.80 13.19
CA GLU A 65 -3.82 -4.53 13.82
C GLU A 65 -2.74 -5.51 13.36
N LEU A 66 -3.08 -6.81 13.24
CA LEU A 66 -2.15 -7.84 12.78
C LEU A 66 -1.54 -7.55 11.41
N TYR A 67 -2.27 -6.84 10.55
CA TYR A 67 -1.87 -6.57 9.16
C TYR A 67 -1.29 -5.18 8.96
N LEU A 68 -1.38 -4.29 9.96
CA LEU A 68 -0.87 -2.91 9.89
C LEU A 68 0.63 -2.82 9.57
N PRO A 69 1.53 -3.68 10.11
CA PRO A 69 2.95 -3.62 9.78
C PRO A 69 3.22 -3.79 8.28
N ILE A 70 2.45 -4.65 7.59
CA ILE A 70 2.60 -4.91 6.15
C ILE A 70 2.34 -3.63 5.35
N LEU A 71 1.18 -3.00 5.59
CA LEU A 71 0.79 -1.81 4.86
C LEU A 71 1.66 -0.59 5.21
N THR A 72 1.89 -0.34 6.51
CA THR A 72 2.71 0.80 6.95
C THR A 72 4.17 0.64 6.53
N GLY A 73 4.69 -0.59 6.48
CA GLY A 73 6.00 -0.90 5.93
C GLY A 73 6.14 -0.49 4.47
N VAL A 74 5.15 -0.82 3.62
CA VAL A 74 5.12 -0.34 2.23
C VAL A 74 5.03 1.18 2.16
N MET A 75 4.17 1.81 2.97
CA MET A 75 4.01 3.28 2.95
C MET A 75 5.28 4.04 3.32
N ARG A 76 6.16 3.47 4.15
CA ARG A 76 7.47 4.08 4.49
C ARG A 76 8.39 4.28 3.28
N TRP A 77 8.12 3.64 2.14
CA TRP A 77 8.87 3.84 0.91
C TRP A 77 8.52 5.17 0.20
N ASN A 78 7.49 5.89 0.64
CA ASN A 78 7.10 7.17 0.07
C ASN A 78 8.23 8.21 0.07
N ARG A 79 9.09 8.22 1.09
CA ARG A 79 10.26 9.13 1.15
C ARG A 79 11.27 8.89 0.02
N MET A 80 11.33 7.68 -0.51
CA MET A 80 12.23 7.31 -1.60
C MET A 80 11.55 7.35 -2.97
N LEU A 81 10.28 6.94 -3.03
CA LEU A 81 9.55 6.77 -4.29
C LEU A 81 8.61 7.94 -4.61
N GLY A 82 8.25 8.74 -3.62
CA GLY A 82 7.22 9.77 -3.70
C GLY A 82 5.82 9.21 -3.44
N ASP A 83 4.94 10.06 -2.89
CA ASP A 83 3.58 9.69 -2.51
C ASP A 83 2.75 9.23 -3.72
N ALA A 84 2.96 9.82 -4.90
CA ALA A 84 2.25 9.41 -6.11
C ALA A 84 2.49 7.94 -6.48
N ILE A 85 3.72 7.44 -6.32
CA ILE A 85 4.03 6.04 -6.63
C ILE A 85 3.43 5.10 -5.58
N ILE A 86 3.52 5.46 -4.30
CA ILE A 86 2.90 4.65 -3.24
C ILE A 86 1.38 4.64 -3.38
N ALA A 87 0.76 5.75 -3.76
CA ALA A 87 -0.66 5.83 -4.04
C ALA A 87 -1.09 4.84 -5.13
N GLU A 88 -0.35 4.71 -6.23
CA GLU A 88 -0.64 3.71 -7.26
C GLU A 88 -0.61 2.27 -6.71
N VAL A 89 0.37 1.96 -5.85
CA VAL A 89 0.44 0.64 -5.19
C VAL A 89 -0.78 0.42 -4.30
N LEU A 90 -1.20 1.42 -3.52
CA LEU A 90 -2.42 1.31 -2.70
C LEU A 90 -3.67 1.09 -3.56
N VAL A 91 -3.83 1.86 -4.64
CA VAL A 91 -4.96 1.77 -5.57
C VAL A 91 -5.03 0.38 -6.22
N GLN A 92 -3.89 -0.20 -6.59
CA GLN A 92 -3.86 -1.49 -7.27
C GLN A 92 -3.98 -2.68 -6.31
N ASP A 93 -3.38 -2.58 -5.12
CA ASP A 93 -3.13 -3.75 -4.27
C ASP A 93 -3.76 -3.65 -2.89
N VAL A 94 -4.45 -2.57 -2.52
CA VAL A 94 -5.09 -2.42 -1.21
C VAL A 94 -6.57 -2.08 -1.37
N PHE A 95 -6.89 -1.06 -2.17
CA PHE A 95 -8.26 -0.59 -2.34
C PHE A 95 -9.24 -1.66 -2.86
N PRO A 96 -8.87 -2.58 -3.76
CA PRO A 96 -9.79 -3.67 -4.15
C PRO A 96 -10.22 -4.52 -2.96
N MET A 97 -9.28 -4.96 -2.11
CA MET A 97 -9.61 -5.70 -0.87
C MET A 97 -10.45 -4.87 0.10
N TRP A 98 -10.19 -3.56 0.15
CA TRP A 98 -10.91 -2.64 1.01
C TRP A 98 -12.36 -2.46 0.56
N TYR A 99 -12.61 -2.34 -0.74
CA TYR A 99 -13.95 -2.30 -1.31
C TYR A 99 -14.70 -3.60 -1.10
N ASP A 100 -14.06 -4.73 -1.38
CA ASP A 100 -14.67 -6.05 -1.21
C ASP A 100 -15.16 -6.22 0.24
N LYS A 101 -14.32 -5.86 1.21
CA LYS A 101 -14.70 -5.94 2.63
C LYS A 101 -15.80 -4.95 3.01
N LEU A 102 -15.75 -3.71 2.50
CA LEU A 102 -16.81 -2.72 2.75
C LEU A 102 -18.17 -3.20 2.21
N GLN A 103 -18.19 -3.72 0.97
CA GLN A 103 -19.40 -4.24 0.35
C GLN A 103 -19.91 -5.50 1.06
N GLU A 104 -19.01 -6.43 1.42
CA GLU A 104 -19.35 -7.61 2.21
C GLU A 104 -20.02 -7.22 3.53
N TRP A 105 -19.43 -6.27 4.25
CA TRP A 105 -19.95 -5.83 5.54
C TRP A 105 -21.32 -5.17 5.40
N LEU A 106 -21.48 -4.26 4.43
CA LEU A 106 -22.76 -3.58 4.16
C LEU A 106 -23.87 -4.53 3.67
N ALA A 107 -23.51 -5.66 3.06
CA ALA A 107 -24.47 -6.67 2.61
C ALA A 107 -24.99 -7.57 3.74
N LEU A 108 -24.41 -7.51 4.95
CA LEU A 108 -24.92 -8.24 6.11
C LEU A 108 -26.25 -7.61 6.54
N GLY A 109 -27.30 -8.43 6.67
CA GLY A 109 -28.64 -7.96 7.05
C GLY A 109 -28.74 -7.30 8.43
N GLU A 110 -27.70 -7.43 9.26
CA GLU A 110 -27.56 -6.85 10.60
C GLU A 110 -26.33 -5.93 10.71
N ALA A 111 -25.84 -5.37 9.59
CA ALA A 111 -24.68 -4.49 9.61
C ALA A 111 -24.93 -3.24 10.48
N ASP A 112 -24.07 -3.00 11.46
CA ASP A 112 -24.06 -1.75 12.21
C ASP A 112 -23.39 -0.65 11.36
N LEU A 113 -24.20 0.24 10.78
CA LEU A 113 -23.71 1.32 9.93
C LEU A 113 -22.84 2.33 10.67
N GLN A 114 -22.99 2.45 11.99
CA GLN A 114 -22.12 3.31 12.80
C GLN A 114 -20.71 2.73 12.85
N GLU A 115 -20.57 1.42 13.07
CA GLU A 115 -19.26 0.75 13.06
C GLU A 115 -18.59 0.84 11.68
N VAL A 116 -19.36 0.70 10.59
CA VAL A 116 -18.85 0.87 9.22
C VAL A 116 -18.34 2.31 9.00
N ALA A 117 -19.08 3.31 9.46
CA ALA A 117 -18.69 4.71 9.35
C ALA A 117 -17.45 5.06 10.17
N GLU A 118 -17.32 4.49 11.37
CA GLU A 118 -16.14 4.62 12.21
C GLU A 118 -14.91 3.98 11.57
N TRP A 119 -15.07 2.76 11.03
CA TRP A 119 -14.01 2.07 10.30
C TRP A 119 -13.55 2.85 9.07
N TYR A 120 -14.47 3.36 8.25
CA TYR A 120 -14.14 4.25 7.12
C TYR A 120 -13.37 5.49 7.60
N SER A 121 -13.86 6.14 8.65
CA SER A 121 -13.28 7.36 9.20
C SER A 121 -11.86 7.14 9.72
N TRP A 122 -11.61 5.99 10.37
CA TRP A 122 -10.29 5.59 10.82
C TRP A 122 -9.34 5.34 9.64
N TRP A 123 -9.79 4.62 8.61
CA TRP A 123 -9.00 4.41 7.39
C TRP A 123 -8.56 5.73 6.76
N ARG A 124 -9.52 6.65 6.56
CA ARG A 124 -9.27 7.95 5.93
C ARG A 124 -8.45 8.90 6.81
N GLY A 125 -8.79 9.01 8.10
CA GLY A 125 -8.29 10.04 9.00
C GLY A 125 -7.07 9.64 9.83
N VAL A 126 -6.82 8.34 9.98
CA VAL A 126 -5.71 7.80 10.77
C VAL A 126 -4.73 7.05 9.88
N LEU A 127 -5.17 5.94 9.27
CA LEU A 127 -4.26 5.05 8.55
C LEU A 127 -3.70 5.68 7.27
N LEU A 128 -4.55 6.36 6.49
CA LEU A 128 -4.19 7.01 5.22
C LEU A 128 -4.07 8.53 5.33
N LYS A 129 -3.89 9.06 6.55
CA LYS A 129 -3.85 10.52 6.80
C LYS A 129 -2.88 11.27 5.90
N ASP A 130 -1.68 10.71 5.68
CA ASP A 130 -0.64 11.34 4.86
C ASP A 130 -0.89 11.16 3.35
N MET A 131 -1.78 10.23 2.98
CA MET A 131 -2.09 9.86 1.60
C MET A 131 -3.41 10.46 1.09
N VAL A 132 -4.30 10.92 1.97
CA VAL A 132 -5.64 11.47 1.62
C VAL A 132 -5.58 12.70 0.69
N ASN A 133 -4.44 13.40 0.68
CA ASN A 133 -4.22 14.55 -0.20
C ASN A 133 -3.76 14.17 -1.60
N VAL A 134 -3.33 12.92 -1.82
CA VAL A 134 -2.99 12.40 -3.14
C VAL A 134 -4.29 12.14 -3.90
N LYS A 135 -4.42 12.74 -5.09
CA LYS A 135 -5.67 12.74 -5.87
C LYS A 135 -6.22 11.33 -6.10
N THR A 136 -5.38 10.36 -6.44
CA THR A 136 -5.81 8.98 -6.75
C THR A 136 -6.37 8.27 -5.51
N VAL A 137 -5.70 8.39 -4.36
CA VAL A 137 -6.21 7.86 -3.07
C VAL A 137 -7.51 8.52 -2.67
N ARG A 138 -7.62 9.86 -2.84
CA ARG A 138 -8.85 10.59 -2.54
C ARG A 138 -10.04 10.08 -3.35
N VAL A 139 -9.85 9.88 -4.66
CA VAL A 139 -10.89 9.34 -5.54
C VAL A 139 -11.39 7.98 -5.05
N GLU A 140 -10.48 7.11 -4.58
CA GLU A 140 -10.89 5.81 -4.05
C GLU A 140 -11.67 5.94 -2.72
N LEU A 141 -11.22 6.81 -1.81
CA LEU A 141 -11.95 7.08 -0.57
C LEU A 141 -13.34 7.69 -0.83
N ASP A 142 -13.48 8.56 -1.83
CA ASP A 142 -14.75 9.17 -2.23
C ASP A 142 -15.71 8.11 -2.81
N LYS A 143 -15.21 7.16 -3.61
CA LYS A 143 -16.00 6.01 -4.08
C LYS A 143 -16.51 5.15 -2.92
N GLY A 144 -15.66 4.89 -1.92
CA GLY A 144 -16.06 4.17 -0.71
C GLY A 144 -17.20 4.86 0.04
N MET A 145 -17.12 6.19 0.17
CA MET A 145 -18.19 6.99 0.75
C MET A 145 -19.48 6.91 -0.07
N GLN A 146 -19.40 6.91 -1.41
CA GLN A 146 -20.56 6.73 -2.27
C GLN A 146 -21.22 5.36 -2.06
N ILE A 147 -20.44 4.28 -1.91
CA ILE A 147 -20.97 2.94 -1.62
C ILE A 147 -21.78 2.94 -0.31
N MET A 148 -21.25 3.54 0.75
CA MET A 148 -21.95 3.65 2.04
C MET A 148 -23.26 4.46 1.97
N ASN A 149 -23.36 5.43 1.05
CA ASN A 149 -24.54 6.28 0.90
C ASN A 149 -25.64 5.66 0.02
N ILE A 150 -25.41 4.49 -0.59
CA ILE A 150 -26.38 3.79 -1.44
C ILE A 150 -27.22 2.79 -0.63
N VAL A 151 -26.77 2.43 0.58
CA VAL A 151 -27.40 1.46 1.48
C VAL A 151 -28.46 2.14 2.36
#